data_AF-A0A7I4E354-F1
#
_entry.id   AF-A0A7I4E354-F1
#
_cell.length_a   1.000
_cell.length_b   1.000
_cell.length_c   1.000
_cell.angle_alpha   90.00
_cell.angle_beta   90.00
_cell.angle_gamma   90.00
#
_symmetry.space_group_name_H-M   'P 1'
#
loop_
_entity.id
_entity.type
_entity.pdbx_description
1 polymer ?
#
loop_
_entity_poly.entity_id
_entity_poly.type
_entity_poly.pdbx_seq_one_letter_code
_entity_poly.pdbx_strand_id
1 'polypeptide(L)'
;MGSCDCEESSLSSILTLQDQREMFRSVFPGRSSDNSQEYDEDDEGSSQKLRFTKAQLRVLEDTFERLQRPNAHQKSTLAMELGVQPRQVEVWFQNRRARGKAKRNESDCEVLRQRCQDLLVENHHLSYLIQTERMGYDSRQLSNEGGPLLQMALCNNCKKLRNC
;
A
#
# COMPACT_ATOMS: atom_id res chain seq x y z
N MET A 1 -12.09 11.61 56.04
CA MET A 1 -12.64 12.79 55.34
C MET A 1 -11.50 13.79 55.19
N GLY A 2 -11.02 14.19 54.02
CA GLY A 2 -11.25 13.77 52.64
C GLY A 2 -9.89 13.52 51.99
N SER A 3 -9.73 12.44 51.23
CA SER A 3 -9.87 12.43 49.76
C SER A 3 -9.06 13.54 49.11
N CYS A 4 -7.84 13.18 48.70
CA CYS A 4 -7.08 13.95 47.74
C CYS A 4 -7.72 13.70 46.37
N ASP A 5 -8.58 14.61 45.95
CA ASP A 5 -9.11 14.68 44.58
C ASP A 5 -7.99 15.15 43.65
N CYS A 6 -7.09 14.23 43.29
CA CYS A 6 -6.35 14.38 42.04
C CYS A 6 -7.33 14.00 40.93
N GLU A 7 -7.99 15.02 40.38
CA GLU A 7 -8.79 14.86 39.17
C GLU A 7 -8.00 14.04 38.15
N GLU A 8 -8.63 12.98 37.61
CA GLU A 8 -8.24 12.26 36.39
C GLU A 8 -8.31 13.20 35.17
N SER A 9 -7.74 14.40 35.29
CA SER A 9 -7.82 15.46 34.31
C SER A 9 -6.98 15.06 33.10
N SER A 10 -7.70 14.48 32.14
CA SER A 10 -7.41 14.48 30.70
C SER A 10 -6.36 13.49 30.18
N LEU A 11 -6.56 12.19 30.44
CA LEU A 11 -6.17 11.17 29.45
C LEU A 11 -7.20 11.07 28.30
N SER A 12 -8.40 11.64 28.44
CA SER A 12 -9.50 11.51 27.48
C SER A 12 -9.32 12.28 26.16
N SER A 13 -8.33 13.17 26.07
CA SER A 13 -8.12 14.01 24.88
C SER A 13 -7.20 13.37 23.83
N ILE A 14 -6.49 12.29 24.14
CA ILE A 14 -5.63 11.58 23.16
C ILE A 14 -6.46 10.47 22.49
N LEU A 15 -6.70 10.62 21.18
CA LEU A 15 -7.28 9.56 20.36
C LEU A 15 -6.44 8.29 20.48
N THR A 16 -7.10 7.16 20.72
CA THR A 16 -6.41 5.88 20.87
C THR A 16 -5.75 5.48 19.55
N LEU A 17 -4.71 4.64 19.60
CA LEU A 17 -4.14 4.04 18.38
C LEU A 17 -5.18 3.34 17.53
N GLN A 18 -6.22 2.80 18.16
CA GLN A 18 -7.30 2.12 17.48
C GLN A 18 -8.18 3.12 16.71
N ASP A 19 -8.53 4.25 17.31
CA ASP A 19 -9.26 5.33 16.62
C ASP A 19 -8.46 5.91 15.46
N GLN A 20 -7.15 6.11 15.65
CA GLN A 20 -6.26 6.60 14.59
C GLN A 20 -6.12 5.59 13.44
N ARG A 21 -6.13 4.29 13.73
CA ARG A 21 -6.10 3.22 12.71
C ARG A 21 -7.39 3.13 11.92
N GLU A 22 -8.54 3.30 12.55
CA GLU A 22 -9.84 3.32 11.87
C GLU A 22 -9.97 4.57 10.97
N MET A 23 -9.51 5.73 11.45
CA MET A 23 -9.37 6.94 10.62
C MET A 23 -8.43 6.70 9.43
N PHE A 24 -7.31 6.01 9.63
CA PHE A 24 -6.41 5.69 8.53
C PHE A 24 -7.05 4.76 7.49
N ARG A 25 -7.79 3.74 7.95
CA ARG A 25 -8.51 2.80 7.07
C ARG A 25 -9.59 3.50 6.24
N SER A 26 -10.27 4.51 6.79
CA SER A 26 -11.30 5.27 6.07
C SER A 26 -10.71 6.20 5.00
N VAL A 27 -9.53 6.79 5.27
CA VAL A 27 -8.81 7.66 4.31
C VAL A 27 -8.10 6.85 3.22
N PHE A 28 -7.63 5.65 3.54
CA PHE A 28 -6.93 4.76 2.61
C PHE A 28 -7.63 3.39 2.49
N PRO A 29 -8.83 3.32 1.88
CA PRO A 29 -9.49 2.05 1.65
C PRO A 29 -8.58 1.15 0.81
N GLY A 30 -8.23 -0.02 1.35
CA GLY A 30 -7.47 -1.02 0.62
C GLY A 30 -8.24 -1.42 -0.63
N ARG A 31 -7.72 -1.11 -1.82
CA ARG A 31 -8.24 -1.69 -3.05
C ARG A 31 -7.94 -3.19 -2.97
N SER A 32 -8.99 -4.02 -2.91
CA SER A 32 -8.85 -5.47 -2.94
C SER A 32 -7.95 -5.81 -4.11
N SER A 33 -6.80 -6.44 -3.82
CA SER A 33 -5.85 -6.87 -4.83
C SER A 33 -6.49 -8.04 -5.56
N ASP A 34 -7.44 -7.74 -6.45
CA ASP A 34 -7.91 -8.69 -7.42
C ASP A 34 -6.80 -8.82 -8.47
N ASN A 35 -5.81 -9.62 -8.13
CA ASN A 35 -4.73 -10.04 -9.01
C ASN A 35 -5.31 -11.07 -9.98
N SER A 36 -6.28 -10.64 -10.79
CA SER A 36 -6.70 -11.34 -11.98
C SER A 36 -5.57 -11.18 -13.00
N GLN A 37 -4.59 -12.09 -12.90
CA GLN A 37 -3.77 -12.45 -14.05
C GLN A 37 -4.71 -13.04 -15.10
N GLU A 38 -5.37 -12.17 -15.83
CA GLU A 38 -6.27 -12.49 -16.93
C GLU A 38 -5.41 -12.89 -18.14
N TYR A 39 -4.80 -14.07 -18.03
CA TYR A 39 -4.57 -14.90 -19.21
C TYR A 39 -5.92 -15.54 -19.50
N ASP A 40 -6.79 -14.85 -20.23
CA ASP A 40 -8.00 -15.53 -20.70
C ASP A 40 -7.54 -16.71 -21.57
N GLU A 41 -7.79 -17.91 -21.06
CA GLU A 41 -8.04 -19.09 -21.87
C GLU A 41 -9.25 -18.82 -22.77
N ASP A 42 -9.27 -19.53 -23.90
CA ASP A 42 -10.10 -19.25 -25.07
C ASP A 42 -11.61 -19.20 -24.75
N ASP A 43 -12.17 -18.00 -24.58
CA ASP A 43 -13.62 -17.75 -24.61
C ASP A 43 -13.99 -17.18 -25.98
N GLU A 44 -14.47 -18.07 -26.85
CA GLU A 44 -15.00 -17.78 -28.17
C GLU A 44 -16.45 -17.31 -28.04
N GLY A 45 -16.68 -16.12 -27.47
CA GLY A 45 -18.08 -15.75 -27.22
C GLY A 45 -18.43 -14.44 -26.54
N SER A 46 -17.78 -13.29 -26.81
CA SER A 46 -18.51 -12.00 -26.77
C SER A 46 -17.74 -10.78 -27.30
N SER A 47 -18.43 -10.05 -28.18
CA SER A 47 -18.27 -8.60 -28.44
C SER A 47 -16.95 -8.09 -29.02
N GLN A 48 -16.82 -8.09 -30.37
CA GLN A 48 -16.12 -7.10 -31.25
C GLN A 48 -14.73 -6.55 -30.84
N LYS A 49 -14.09 -7.05 -29.77
CA LYS A 49 -12.71 -6.77 -29.41
C LYS A 49 -11.85 -7.73 -30.21
N LEU A 50 -11.26 -7.24 -31.29
CA LEU A 50 -10.19 -7.95 -31.98
C LEU A 50 -9.04 -8.18 -30.98
N ARG A 51 -8.95 -9.39 -30.43
CA ARG A 51 -7.87 -9.83 -29.54
C ARG A 51 -6.67 -10.23 -30.40
N PHE A 52 -5.47 -9.82 -30.00
CA PHE A 52 -4.25 -10.33 -30.59
C PHE A 52 -4.08 -11.81 -30.23
N THR A 53 -3.59 -12.61 -31.17
CA THR A 53 -3.25 -14.01 -30.87
C THR A 53 -2.05 -14.09 -29.92
N LYS A 54 -1.87 -15.23 -29.25
CA LYS A 54 -0.70 -15.46 -28.37
C LYS A 54 0.63 -15.24 -29.11
N ALA A 55 0.71 -15.61 -30.39
CA ALA A 55 1.90 -15.38 -31.21
C ALA A 55 2.13 -13.88 -31.49
N GLN A 56 1.06 -13.14 -31.84
CA GLN A 56 1.15 -11.69 -32.04
C GLN A 56 1.55 -10.95 -30.76
N LEU A 57 1.01 -11.38 -29.61
CA LEU A 57 1.37 -10.81 -28.30
C LEU A 57 2.85 -10.98 -27.98
N ARG A 58 3.44 -12.16 -28.25
CA ARG A 58 4.88 -12.39 -28.03
C ARG A 58 5.74 -11.40 -28.80
N VAL A 59 5.46 -11.19 -30.10
CA VAL A 59 6.22 -10.24 -30.92
C VAL A 59 6.05 -8.79 -30.41
N LEU A 60 4.82 -8.42 -29.99
CA LEU A 60 4.54 -7.11 -29.40
C LEU A 60 5.31 -6.91 -28.08
N GLU A 61 5.37 -7.93 -27.22
CA GLU A 61 6.11 -7.91 -25.95
C GLU A 61 7.62 -7.83 -26.18
N ASP A 62 8.20 -8.68 -27.03
CA ASP A 62 9.61 -8.66 -27.38
C ASP A 62 10.02 -7.29 -27.95
N THR A 63 9.16 -6.70 -28.78
CA THR A 63 9.39 -5.36 -29.32
C THR A 63 9.28 -4.29 -28.25
N PHE A 64 8.35 -4.43 -27.31
CA PHE A 64 8.17 -3.49 -26.20
C PHE A 64 9.37 -3.47 -25.25
N GLU A 65 9.98 -4.63 -24.99
CA GLU A 65 11.19 -4.75 -24.16
C GLU A 65 12.36 -3.96 -24.76
N ARG A 66 12.51 -3.98 -26.08
CA ARG A 66 13.54 -3.21 -26.79
C ARG A 66 13.15 -1.74 -26.98
N LEU A 67 11.87 -1.45 -27.21
CA LEU A 67 11.38 -0.13 -27.57
C LEU A 67 9.96 0.14 -27.06
N GLN A 68 9.86 0.83 -25.92
CA GLN A 68 8.56 1.13 -25.28
C GLN A 68 7.72 2.21 -26.00
N ARG A 69 8.34 3.00 -26.88
CA ARG A 69 7.71 4.12 -27.61
C ARG A 69 8.07 4.07 -29.11
N PRO A 70 7.50 3.15 -29.88
CA PRO A 70 7.74 3.07 -31.32
C PRO A 70 7.21 4.32 -32.04
N ASN A 71 7.96 4.79 -33.04
CA ASN A 71 7.55 5.86 -33.93
C ASN A 71 6.52 5.37 -34.97
N ALA A 72 5.98 6.28 -35.79
CA ALA A 72 4.94 5.93 -36.77
C ALA A 72 5.41 4.85 -37.77
N HIS A 73 6.64 4.96 -38.27
CA HIS A 73 7.19 4.01 -39.24
C HIS A 73 7.34 2.61 -38.62
N GLN A 74 7.91 2.50 -37.42
CA GLN A 74 8.07 1.24 -36.69
C GLN A 74 6.72 0.59 -36.38
N LYS A 75 5.70 1.38 -36.02
CA LYS A 75 4.33 0.86 -35.83
C LYS A 75 3.78 0.28 -37.13
N SER A 76 3.97 0.96 -38.26
CA SER A 76 3.50 0.47 -39.56
C SER A 76 4.20 -0.81 -39.98
N THR A 77 5.52 -0.91 -39.79
CA THR A 77 6.28 -2.13 -40.08
C THR A 77 5.82 -3.30 -39.21
N LEU A 78 5.66 -3.08 -37.90
CA LEU A 78 5.18 -4.10 -36.97
C LEU A 78 3.74 -4.53 -37.27
N ALA A 79 2.89 -3.59 -37.68
CA ALA A 79 1.52 -3.88 -38.07
C ALA A 79 1.45 -4.75 -39.34
N MET A 80 2.32 -4.48 -40.30
CA MET A 80 2.45 -5.28 -41.53
C MET A 80 2.94 -6.70 -41.22
N GLU A 81 3.95 -6.85 -40.37
CA GLU A 81 4.47 -8.15 -39.92
C GLU A 81 3.40 -8.99 -39.21
N LEU A 82 2.57 -8.35 -38.38
CA LEU A 82 1.54 -9.01 -37.59
C LEU A 82 0.20 -9.18 -38.32
N GLY A 83 0.04 -8.59 -39.52
CA GLY A 83 -1.23 -8.61 -40.26
C GLY A 83 -2.36 -7.84 -39.59
N VAL A 84 -2.04 -6.77 -38.85
CA VAL A 84 -3.00 -5.96 -38.08
C VAL A 84 -2.95 -4.48 -38.50
N GLN A 85 -3.89 -3.66 -38.03
CA GLN A 85 -3.84 -2.23 -38.32
C GLN A 85 -2.79 -1.51 -37.46
N PRO A 86 -2.07 -0.49 -37.99
CA PRO A 86 -1.14 0.33 -37.20
C PRO A 86 -1.76 0.94 -35.95
N ARG A 87 -3.06 1.26 -36.00
CA ARG A 87 -3.82 1.76 -34.86
C ARG A 87 -3.94 0.73 -33.74
N GLN A 88 -4.09 -0.56 -34.04
CA GLN A 88 -4.16 -1.61 -33.03
C GLN A 88 -2.81 -1.75 -32.30
N VAL A 89 -1.70 -1.71 -33.05
CA VAL A 89 -0.35 -1.66 -32.45
C VAL A 89 -0.22 -0.44 -31.55
N GLU A 90 -0.62 0.73 -32.01
CA GLU A 90 -0.59 1.95 -31.19
C GLU A 90 -1.37 1.81 -29.87
N VAL A 91 -2.61 1.36 -29.94
CA VAL A 91 -3.47 1.17 -28.76
C VAL A 91 -2.87 0.13 -27.82
N TRP A 92 -2.30 -0.96 -28.35
CA TRP A 92 -1.63 -1.97 -27.54
C TRP A 92 -0.45 -1.36 -26.76
N PHE A 93 0.42 -0.59 -27.42
CA PHE A 93 1.55 0.07 -26.77
C PHE A 93 1.10 1.12 -25.74
N GLN A 94 0.01 1.84 -26.00
CA GLN A 94 -0.59 2.76 -25.04
C GLN A 94 -1.11 2.02 -23.81
N ASN A 95 -1.89 0.96 -24.01
CA ASN A 95 -2.45 0.14 -22.94
C ASN A 95 -1.37 -0.57 -22.12
N ARG A 96 -0.32 -1.08 -22.77
CA ARG A 96 0.81 -1.74 -22.11
C ARG A 96 1.53 -0.78 -21.16
N ARG A 97 1.76 0.47 -21.60
CA ARG A 97 2.34 1.53 -20.75
C ARG A 97 1.39 1.95 -19.63
N ALA A 98 0.11 2.11 -19.92
CA ALA A 98 -0.90 2.47 -18.93
C ALA A 98 -0.97 1.42 -17.80
N ARG A 99 -1.00 0.13 -18.15
CA ARG A 99 -0.93 -0.99 -17.20
C ARG A 99 0.36 -0.97 -16.37
N GLY A 100 1.51 -0.72 -17.02
CA GLY A 100 2.79 -0.58 -16.32
C GLY A 100 2.82 0.59 -15.33
N LYS A 101 2.22 1.73 -15.69
CA LYS A 101 2.07 2.88 -14.79
C LYS A 101 1.12 2.58 -13.65
N ALA A 102 -0.03 1.95 -13.93
CA ALA A 102 -0.98 1.54 -12.90
C ALA A 102 -0.33 0.62 -11.86
N LYS A 103 0.39 -0.42 -12.30
CA LYS A 103 1.09 -1.34 -11.40
C LYS A 103 2.14 -0.65 -10.53
N ARG A 104 2.91 0.29 -11.09
CA ARG A 104 3.87 1.11 -10.31
C ARG A 104 3.16 2.02 -9.30
N ASN A 105 2.10 2.70 -9.73
CA ASN A 105 1.33 3.55 -8.83
C ASN A 105 0.71 2.75 -7.68
N GLU A 106 0.24 1.54 -7.94
CA GLU A 106 -0.28 0.63 -6.92
C GLU A 106 0.79 0.26 -5.90
N SER A 107 1.99 -0.11 -6.34
CA SER A 107 3.11 -0.39 -5.43
C SER A 107 3.56 0.86 -4.66
N ASP A 108 3.60 2.02 -5.31
CA ASP A 108 3.98 3.28 -4.65
C ASP A 108 2.94 3.66 -3.58
N CYS A 109 1.65 3.49 -3.88
CA CYS A 109 0.57 3.69 -2.92
C CYS A 109 0.66 2.73 -1.73
N GLU A 110 1.07 1.48 -1.94
CA GLU A 110 1.27 0.51 -0.87
C GLU A 110 2.45 0.90 0.04
N VAL A 111 3.59 1.30 -0.54
CA VAL A 111 4.75 1.80 0.22
C VAL A 111 4.39 3.04 1.05
N LEU A 112 3.69 4.00 0.44
CA LEU A 112 3.24 5.21 1.14
C LEU A 112 2.27 4.87 2.26
N ARG A 113 1.35 3.92 2.05
CA ARG A 113 0.42 3.45 3.08
C ARG A 113 1.17 2.85 4.27
N GLN A 114 2.14 1.98 4.02
CA GLN A 114 2.97 1.40 5.09
C GLN A 114 3.70 2.49 5.88
N ARG A 115 4.30 3.47 5.18
CA ARG A 115 5.00 4.58 5.83
C ARG A 115 4.08 5.42 6.71
N CYS A 116 2.87 5.71 6.25
CA CYS A 116 1.88 6.42 7.06
C CYS A 116 1.47 5.62 8.30
N GLN A 117 1.34 4.29 8.19
CA GLN A 117 1.04 3.44 9.34
C GLN A 117 2.16 3.45 10.39
N ASP A 118 3.42 3.39 9.96
CA ASP A 118 4.56 3.46 10.86
C ASP A 118 4.62 4.82 11.58
N LEU A 119 4.39 5.91 10.84
CA LEU A 119 4.35 7.26 11.40
C LEU A 119 3.21 7.45 12.41
N LEU A 120 2.05 6.83 12.20
CA LEU A 120 0.95 6.87 13.17
C LEU A 120 1.35 6.21 14.51
N VAL A 121 2.02 5.06 14.45
CA VAL A 121 2.50 4.36 15.64
C VAL A 121 3.54 5.20 16.39
N GLU A 122 4.50 5.76 15.65
CA GLU A 122 5.54 6.61 16.21
C GLU A 122 4.97 7.89 16.82
N ASN A 123 4.02 8.55 16.14
CA ASN A 123 3.39 9.77 16.64
C ASN A 123 2.58 9.53 17.91
N HIS A 124 1.85 8.41 17.99
CA HIS A 124 1.14 8.04 19.20
C HIS A 124 2.10 7.75 20.36
N HIS A 125 3.19 7.03 20.11
CA HIS A 125 4.21 6.74 21.12
C HIS A 125 4.86 8.03 21.65
N LEU A 126 5.22 8.95 20.77
CA LEU A 126 5.75 10.26 21.18
C LEU A 126 4.73 11.07 21.98
N SER A 127 3.45 11.05 21.58
CA SER A 127 2.38 11.73 22.32
C SER A 127 2.22 11.16 23.73
N TYR A 128 2.32 9.84 23.86
CA TYR A 128 2.31 9.16 25.16
C TYR A 128 3.50 9.59 26.02
N LEU A 129 4.73 9.53 25.49
CA LEU A 129 5.93 9.95 26.23
C LEU A 129 5.83 11.41 26.71
N ILE A 130 5.44 12.33 25.82
CA ILE A 130 5.23 13.75 26.17
C ILE A 130 4.20 13.89 27.28
N GLN A 131 3.10 13.13 27.23
CA GLN A 131 2.07 13.19 28.27
C GLN A 131 2.60 12.64 29.60
N THR A 132 3.36 11.54 29.60
CA THR A 132 3.95 10.99 30.83
C THR A 132 4.94 11.94 31.49
N GLU A 133 5.81 12.59 30.70
CA GLU A 133 6.74 13.60 31.21
C GLU A 133 6.01 14.82 31.77
N ARG A 134 4.95 15.30 31.09
CA ARG A 134 4.12 16.43 31.57
C ARG A 134 3.44 16.16 32.91
N MET A 135 3.06 14.91 33.15
CA MET A 135 2.42 14.49 34.41
C MET A 135 3.44 14.19 35.52
N GLY A 136 4.75 14.37 35.25
CA GLY A 136 5.81 14.18 36.24
C GLY A 136 6.15 12.72 36.54
N TYR A 137 5.77 11.78 35.67
CA TYR A 137 6.18 10.37 35.81
C TYR A 137 7.67 10.23 35.49
N ASP A 138 8.48 9.88 36.50
CA ASP A 138 9.90 9.55 36.31
C ASP A 138 10.03 8.16 35.67
N SER A 139 10.56 8.12 34.44
CA SER A 139 10.75 6.87 33.65
C SER A 139 11.60 5.83 34.38
N ARG A 140 12.39 6.22 35.39
CA ARG A 140 13.21 5.31 36.21
C ARG A 140 12.38 4.43 37.16
N GLN A 141 11.15 4.81 37.50
CA GLN A 141 10.31 4.06 38.47
C GLN A 141 9.52 2.90 37.83
N LEU A 142 9.27 2.94 36.52
CA LEU A 142 8.54 1.89 35.78
C LEU A 142 9.33 0.57 35.61
N SER A 143 10.64 0.58 35.86
CA SER A 143 11.49 -0.61 35.71
C SER A 143 11.63 -1.44 36.98
N ASN A 144 11.25 -0.90 38.16
CA ASN A 144 11.56 -1.53 39.46
C ASN A 144 10.36 -2.10 40.22
N GLU A 145 9.13 -1.73 39.88
CA GLU A 145 7.93 -2.26 40.53
C GLU A 145 7.09 -2.91 39.44
N GLY A 146 6.88 -4.23 39.51
CA GLY A 146 6.11 -5.01 38.54
C GLY A 146 4.64 -4.61 38.45
N GLY A 147 4.38 -3.43 37.88
CA GLY A 147 3.06 -2.88 37.65
C GLY A 147 2.43 -3.40 36.35
N PRO A 148 1.11 -3.22 36.20
CA PRO A 148 0.28 -3.93 35.21
C PRO A 148 0.51 -3.52 33.74
N LEU A 149 1.57 -2.75 33.43
CA LEU A 149 1.83 -2.15 32.12
C LEU A 149 3.00 -2.78 31.35
N LEU A 150 3.41 -4.00 31.71
CA LEU A 150 4.38 -4.76 30.91
C LEU A 150 3.80 -5.31 29.59
N GLN A 151 2.56 -4.96 29.23
CA GLN A 151 1.86 -5.62 28.14
C GLN A 151 2.09 -5.04 26.72
N MET A 152 2.92 -4.02 26.51
CA MET A 152 3.18 -3.53 25.14
C MET A 152 4.64 -3.24 24.79
N ALA A 153 5.61 -3.77 25.53
CA ALA A 153 7.00 -3.74 25.10
C ALA A 153 7.23 -4.73 23.95
N LEU A 154 7.24 -4.23 22.71
CA LEU A 154 7.71 -4.99 21.55
C LEU A 154 9.20 -5.33 21.74
N CYS A 155 9.52 -6.62 21.74
CA CYS A 155 10.90 -7.08 21.82
C CYS A 155 11.69 -6.59 20.59
N ASN A 156 12.74 -5.81 20.84
CA ASN A 156 13.62 -5.21 19.82
C ASN A 156 14.33 -6.22 18.90
N ASN A 157 14.22 -7.52 19.17
CA ASN A 157 14.82 -8.55 18.32
C ASN A 157 13.81 -9.39 17.51
N CYS A 158 12.49 -9.33 17.79
CA CYS A 158 11.53 -10.23 17.14
C CYS A 158 10.22 -9.58 16.68
N LYS A 159 9.98 -8.28 16.95
CA LYS A 159 8.75 -7.55 16.54
C LYS A 159 7.42 -8.28 16.83
N LYS A 160 7.36 -9.14 17.86
CA LYS A 160 6.11 -9.74 18.36
C LYS A 160 5.81 -9.23 19.76
N LEU A 161 4.53 -8.97 20.02
CA LEU A 161 3.98 -8.60 21.32
C LEU A 161 4.20 -9.78 22.29
N ARG A 162 4.97 -9.56 23.36
CA ARG A 162 4.96 -10.48 24.50
C ARG A 162 3.84 -10.03 25.43
N ASN A 163 2.85 -10.89 25.64
CA ASN A 163 2.07 -10.86 26.86
C ASN A 163 2.89 -11.63 27.90
N CYS A 164 3.41 -10.93 28.90
CA CYS A 164 3.85 -11.52 30.15
C CYS A 164 2.95 -10.95 31.24
#